data_AF-A0AAQ4RNP1-F1
#
_entry.id   AF-A0AAQ4RNP1-F1
#
_cell.length_a   1.000
_cell.length_b   1.000
_cell.length_c   1.000
_cell.angle_alpha   90.00
_cell.angle_beta   90.00
_cell.angle_gamma   90.00
#
_symmetry.space_group_name_H-M   'P 1'
#
loop_
_entity.id
_entity.type
_entity.pdbx_description
1 polymer ?
#
loop_
_entity_poly.entity_id
_entity_poly.type
_entity_poly.pdbx_seq_one_letter_code
_entity_poly.pdbx_strand_id
1 'polypeptide(L)'
;PATQASVALLIIHFSDSFQHPSLVSLPSDRGGAVLSSLVEYYLDSSSSQVVLLLSSIRESHHKPLLEKLNESLNRPGSRLAGLTLLGHLIRNQPPWVHHVSRSALLPSLLRCLKTETDVVVLITGVLVLITLLPMMPQAGKQHIYDFFDVFGRLVSWSHKNPGHVPVEHLVHLHAGVYSLFHRLYGMFPCNFISYLRLHYSMKENLESFQEVVKPMLEHVRVHPELITGTQDYELDPSR
;
A
#
# COMPACT_ATOMS: atom_id res chain seq x y z
N PRO A 1 -18.46 -12.12 6.21
CA PRO A 1 -18.26 -11.83 7.66
C PRO A 1 -16.89 -12.32 8.19
N ALA A 2 -16.52 -13.59 7.96
CA ALA A 2 -15.23 -14.15 8.41
C ALA A 2 -14.00 -13.48 7.75
N THR A 3 -14.09 -13.12 6.47
CA THR A 3 -12.99 -12.47 5.73
C THR A 3 -12.73 -11.02 6.19
N GLN A 4 -13.75 -10.27 6.60
CA GLN A 4 -13.59 -8.92 7.18
C GLN A 4 -12.93 -8.98 8.56
N ALA A 5 -13.24 -10.00 9.36
CA ALA A 5 -12.56 -10.24 10.63
C ALA A 5 -11.08 -10.59 10.42
N SER A 6 -10.74 -11.40 9.40
CA SER A 6 -9.34 -11.71 9.04
C SER A 6 -8.56 -10.50 8.51
N VAL A 7 -9.20 -9.59 7.78
CA VAL A 7 -8.60 -8.32 7.33
C VAL A 7 -8.35 -7.37 8.49
N ALA A 8 -9.33 -7.22 9.39
CA ALA A 8 -9.13 -6.47 10.63
C ALA A 8 -8.02 -7.11 11.47
N LEU A 9 -7.97 -8.45 11.57
CA LEU A 9 -6.93 -9.19 12.26
C LEU A 9 -5.55 -9.07 11.59
N LEU A 10 -5.45 -8.88 10.28
CA LEU A 10 -4.18 -8.59 9.60
C LEU A 10 -3.68 -7.17 9.89
N ILE A 11 -4.60 -6.20 9.90
CA ILE A 11 -4.31 -4.84 10.33
C ILE A 11 -3.95 -4.83 11.84
N ILE A 12 -4.61 -5.66 12.66
CA ILE A 12 -4.41 -5.78 14.11
C ILE A 12 -3.16 -6.60 14.46
N HIS A 13 -2.78 -7.65 13.73
CA HIS A 13 -1.52 -8.38 13.94
C HIS A 13 -0.31 -7.54 13.52
N PHE A 14 -0.50 -6.61 12.57
CA PHE A 14 0.45 -5.51 12.31
C PHE A 14 0.42 -4.42 13.40
N SER A 15 -0.50 -4.51 14.38
CA SER A 15 -0.77 -3.47 15.39
C SER A 15 -0.14 -3.70 16.76
N ASP A 16 0.44 -4.85 17.07
CA ASP A 16 1.12 -5.03 18.36
C ASP A 16 2.54 -4.47 18.31
N SER A 17 2.66 -3.14 18.46
CA SER A 17 3.51 -2.48 19.45
C SER A 17 3.51 -0.95 19.27
N PHE A 18 3.55 -0.27 20.42
CA PHE A 18 3.97 1.11 20.70
C PHE A 18 2.91 2.20 20.93
N GLN A 19 2.86 2.60 22.20
CA GLN A 19 2.29 3.85 22.72
C GLN A 19 3.10 5.08 22.24
N HIS A 20 2.39 6.21 22.16
CA HIS A 20 2.87 7.53 21.79
C HIS A 20 4.18 7.95 22.51
N PRO A 21 5.27 8.24 21.78
CA PRO A 21 6.41 8.92 22.35
C PRO A 21 6.28 10.45 22.18
N SER A 22 6.69 11.16 23.23
CA SER A 22 6.87 12.61 23.27
C SER A 22 7.84 13.10 22.17
N LEU A 23 7.54 14.26 21.58
CA LEU A 23 8.30 14.86 20.48
C LEU A 23 9.79 15.08 20.84
N VAL A 24 10.70 14.38 20.16
CA VAL A 24 12.15 14.63 20.24
C VAL A 24 12.54 15.63 19.15
N SER A 25 13.16 16.75 19.52
CA SER A 25 13.60 17.79 18.59
C SER A 25 15.02 17.52 18.07
N LEU A 26 15.18 17.33 16.76
CA LEU A 26 16.50 17.27 16.10
C LEU A 26 16.90 18.67 15.55
N PRO A 27 18.16 19.12 15.72
CA PRO A 27 18.64 20.41 15.21
C PRO A 27 18.71 20.48 13.67
N SER A 28 18.31 21.63 13.11
CA SER A 28 17.96 21.84 11.69
C SER A 28 19.07 21.61 10.66
N ASP A 29 20.35 21.75 11.01
CA ASP A 29 21.45 21.77 10.02
C ASP A 29 22.16 20.40 9.87
N ARG A 30 22.02 19.53 10.87
CA ARG A 30 22.52 18.13 10.86
C ARG A 30 21.40 17.08 10.79
N GLY A 31 20.15 17.53 10.80
CA GLY A 31 18.97 16.67 10.87
C GLY A 31 18.86 15.68 9.71
N GLY A 32 19.27 16.08 8.49
CA GLY A 32 19.24 15.18 7.32
C GLY A 32 20.22 14.02 7.43
N ALA A 33 21.48 14.27 7.83
CA ALA A 33 22.48 13.21 8.00
C ALA A 33 22.12 12.25 9.13
N VAL A 34 21.64 12.80 10.27
CA VAL A 34 21.18 11.98 11.40
C VAL A 34 19.99 11.11 10.99
N LEU A 35 19.05 11.64 10.23
CA LEU A 35 17.90 10.91 9.72
C LEU A 35 18.34 9.75 8.81
N SER A 36 19.25 10.01 7.87
CA SER A 36 19.81 8.96 7.01
C SER A 36 20.47 7.86 7.82
N SER A 37 21.28 8.20 8.82
CA SER A 37 21.92 7.22 9.71
C SER A 37 20.91 6.45 10.56
N LEU A 38 19.83 7.08 11.01
CA LEU A 38 18.75 6.39 11.73
C LEU A 38 18.05 5.39 10.81
N VAL A 39 17.72 5.77 9.58
CA VAL A 39 17.12 4.85 8.61
C VAL A 39 18.06 3.68 8.34
N GLU A 40 19.35 3.93 8.06
CA GLU A 40 20.34 2.86 7.84
C GLU A 40 20.45 1.93 9.04
N TYR A 41 20.53 2.48 10.26
CA TYR A 41 20.55 1.68 11.48
C TYR A 41 19.29 0.83 11.62
N TYR A 42 18.11 1.35 11.26
CA TYR A 42 16.88 0.56 11.24
C TYR A 42 16.96 -0.58 10.21
N LEU A 43 17.48 -0.31 9.00
CA LEU A 43 17.57 -1.34 7.97
C LEU A 43 18.44 -2.53 8.40
N ASP A 44 19.45 -2.28 9.23
CA ASP A 44 20.36 -3.32 9.74
C ASP A 44 19.84 -3.97 11.03
N SER A 45 19.17 -3.23 11.92
CA SER A 45 18.82 -3.68 13.27
C SER A 45 17.34 -3.98 13.51
N SER A 46 16.44 -3.51 12.64
CA SER A 46 14.98 -3.51 12.86
C SER A 46 14.56 -2.90 14.21
N SER A 47 15.33 -1.95 14.75
CA SER A 47 15.11 -1.38 16.09
C SER A 47 13.81 -0.58 16.18
N SER A 48 12.92 -0.99 17.09
CA SER A 48 11.68 -0.27 17.39
C SER A 48 11.91 1.16 17.89
N GLN A 49 13.02 1.38 18.59
CA GLN A 49 13.33 2.70 19.17
C GLN A 49 13.65 3.70 18.07
N VAL A 50 14.23 3.23 16.96
CA VAL A 50 14.43 4.06 15.79
C VAL A 50 13.11 4.37 15.08
N VAL A 51 12.17 3.43 15.04
CA VAL A 51 10.82 3.70 14.51
C VAL A 51 10.13 4.82 15.30
N LEU A 52 10.24 4.81 16.63
CA LEU A 52 9.69 5.86 17.49
C LEU A 52 10.32 7.23 17.20
N LEU A 53 11.65 7.27 17.09
CA LEU A 53 12.37 8.50 16.76
C LEU A 53 11.97 9.03 15.37
N LEU A 54 11.96 8.17 14.35
CA LEU A 54 11.57 8.53 12.99
C LEU A 54 10.08 8.93 12.90
N SER A 55 9.21 8.36 13.73
CA SER A 55 7.79 8.73 13.79
C SER A 55 7.57 10.14 14.35
N SER A 56 8.52 10.67 15.12
CA SER A 56 8.47 12.03 15.67
C SER A 56 8.98 13.12 14.71
N ILE A 57 9.33 12.76 13.47
CA ILE A 57 9.89 13.68 12.47
C ILE A 57 8.89 14.80 12.13
N ARG A 58 9.39 16.04 12.19
CA ARG A 58 8.68 17.24 11.74
C ARG A 58 8.61 17.31 10.22
N GLU A 59 7.62 18.04 9.72
CA GLU A 59 7.40 18.26 8.29
C GLU A 59 8.65 18.81 7.57
N SER A 60 9.52 19.59 8.21
CA SER A 60 10.75 20.13 7.59
C SER A 60 11.73 19.06 7.07
N HIS A 61 11.67 17.82 7.57
CA HIS A 61 12.61 16.75 7.21
C HIS A 61 11.99 15.61 6.40
N HIS A 62 10.80 15.82 5.81
CA HIS A 62 10.14 14.78 5.02
C HIS A 62 10.90 14.43 3.73
N LYS A 63 11.52 15.39 3.04
CA LYS A 63 12.18 15.11 1.74
C LYS A 63 13.33 14.11 1.88
N PRO A 64 14.32 14.32 2.78
CA PRO A 64 15.40 13.35 2.97
C PRO A 64 14.89 11.97 3.41
N LEU A 65 13.83 11.93 4.23
CA LEU A 65 13.20 10.68 4.64
C LEU A 65 12.60 9.91 3.47
N LEU A 66 11.80 10.58 2.64
CA LEU A 66 11.16 9.97 1.48
C LEU A 66 12.20 9.51 0.45
N GLU A 67 13.27 10.29 0.25
CA GLU A 67 14.41 9.91 -0.59
C GLU A 67 15.10 8.64 -0.06
N LYS A 68 15.41 8.59 1.23
CA LYS A 68 16.07 7.42 1.84
C LYS A 68 15.20 6.17 1.84
N LEU A 69 13.91 6.31 2.09
CA LEU A 69 12.94 5.22 1.95
C LEU A 69 12.88 4.73 0.51
N ASN A 70 12.90 5.64 -0.46
CA ASN A 70 12.89 5.29 -1.88
C ASN A 70 14.14 4.51 -2.29
N GLU A 71 15.34 4.92 -1.83
CA GLU A 71 16.57 4.14 -2.01
C GLU A 71 16.44 2.74 -1.42
N SER A 72 15.91 2.65 -0.20
CA SER A 72 15.74 1.39 0.54
C SER A 72 14.82 0.41 -0.19
N LEU A 73 13.73 0.89 -0.80
CA LEU A 73 12.77 0.10 -1.59
C LEU A 73 13.39 -0.41 -2.91
N ASN A 74 14.28 0.38 -3.53
CA ASN A 74 14.92 -0.01 -4.78
C ASN A 74 16.08 -1.00 -4.59
N ARG A 75 16.63 -1.12 -3.38
CA ARG A 75 17.70 -2.08 -3.05
C ARG A 75 17.12 -3.42 -2.56
N PRO A 76 17.32 -4.56 -3.27
CA PRO A 76 16.72 -5.84 -2.91
C PRO A 76 16.97 -6.27 -1.46
N GLY A 77 18.20 -6.12 -0.95
CA GLY A 77 18.58 -6.52 0.41
C GLY A 77 17.94 -5.71 1.54
N SER A 78 17.38 -4.54 1.26
CA SER A 78 16.72 -3.70 2.27
C SER A 78 15.25 -3.40 1.97
N ARG A 79 14.72 -3.91 0.87
CA ARG A 79 13.38 -3.57 0.37
C ARG A 79 12.29 -3.89 1.38
N LEU A 80 12.32 -5.09 1.95
CA LEU A 80 11.35 -5.51 2.94
C LEU A 80 11.41 -4.62 4.19
N ALA A 81 12.61 -4.38 4.72
CA ALA A 81 12.81 -3.50 5.87
C ALA A 81 12.34 -2.07 5.58
N GLY A 82 12.65 -1.53 4.41
CA GLY A 82 12.19 -0.21 3.97
C GLY A 82 10.66 -0.11 3.85
N LEU A 83 10.00 -1.12 3.29
CA LEU A 83 8.54 -1.19 3.23
C LEU A 83 7.91 -1.30 4.62
N THR A 84 8.50 -2.12 5.49
CA THR A 84 8.05 -2.28 6.88
C THR A 84 8.16 -0.96 7.63
N LEU A 85 9.29 -0.26 7.50
CA LEU A 85 9.49 1.07 8.09
C LEU A 85 8.46 2.06 7.58
N LEU A 86 8.28 2.14 6.26
CA LEU A 86 7.28 3.01 5.65
C LEU A 86 5.88 2.72 6.21
N GLY A 87 5.50 1.44 6.30
CA GLY A 87 4.25 0.99 6.90
C GLY A 87 4.08 1.49 8.35
N HIS A 88 5.11 1.36 9.18
CA HIS A 88 5.08 1.89 10.55
C HIS A 88 4.87 3.41 10.59
N LEU A 89 5.59 4.15 9.75
CA LEU A 89 5.55 5.61 9.76
C LEU A 89 4.19 6.14 9.29
N ILE A 90 3.63 5.62 8.21
CA ILE A 90 2.37 6.14 7.63
C ILE A 90 1.14 5.82 8.48
N ARG A 91 1.20 4.74 9.28
CA ARG A 91 0.09 4.37 10.19
C ARG A 91 -0.19 5.45 11.22
N ASN A 92 0.83 6.21 11.62
CA ASN A 92 0.69 7.34 12.54
C ASN A 92 0.11 8.60 11.87
N GLN A 93 -0.30 8.52 10.60
CA GLN A 93 -0.84 9.64 9.81
C GLN A 93 0.03 10.89 9.92
N PRO A 94 1.34 10.80 9.60
CA PRO A 94 2.25 11.91 9.79
C PRO A 94 1.84 13.08 8.89
N PRO A 95 2.10 14.34 9.29
CA PRO A 95 1.65 15.52 8.54
C PRO A 95 2.17 15.52 7.10
N TRP A 96 3.34 14.93 6.85
CA TRP A 96 3.96 14.84 5.54
C TRP A 96 3.44 13.72 4.65
N VAL A 97 2.54 12.84 5.10
CA VAL A 97 2.13 11.63 4.35
C VAL A 97 1.59 11.93 2.95
N HIS A 98 0.90 13.07 2.80
CA HIS A 98 0.36 13.52 1.53
C HIS A 98 1.46 13.81 0.48
N HIS A 99 2.69 14.12 0.90
CA HIS A 99 3.84 14.30 0.01
C HIS A 99 4.33 13.01 -0.63
N VAL A 100 3.98 11.83 -0.09
CA VAL A 100 4.34 10.53 -0.68
C VAL A 100 3.83 10.45 -2.12
N SER A 101 2.62 10.95 -2.38
CA SER A 101 1.97 10.98 -3.69
C SER A 101 2.77 11.70 -4.77
N ARG A 102 3.58 12.70 -4.37
CA ARG A 102 4.35 13.57 -5.26
C ARG A 102 5.83 13.19 -5.30
N SER A 103 6.23 12.17 -4.57
CA SER A 103 7.61 11.71 -4.45
C SER A 103 7.87 10.49 -5.32
N ALA A 104 9.14 10.19 -5.60
CA ALA A 104 9.55 8.98 -6.32
C ALA A 104 9.22 7.68 -5.56
N LEU A 105 8.89 7.78 -4.27
CA LEU A 105 8.57 6.65 -3.42
C LEU A 105 7.32 5.89 -3.88
N LEU A 106 6.26 6.61 -4.29
CA LEU A 106 5.02 5.97 -4.75
C LEU A 106 5.26 5.16 -6.03
N PRO A 107 5.85 5.71 -7.11
CA PRO A 107 6.20 4.91 -8.28
C PRO A 107 7.08 3.71 -7.97
N SER A 108 8.04 3.82 -7.05
CA SER A 108 8.88 2.69 -6.61
C SER A 108 8.08 1.60 -5.88
N LEU A 109 7.13 1.98 -5.03
CA LEU A 109 6.20 1.05 -4.39
C LEU A 109 5.32 0.32 -5.42
N LEU A 110 4.74 1.06 -6.37
CA LEU A 110 3.90 0.48 -7.41
C LEU A 110 4.70 -0.47 -8.30
N ARG A 111 5.91 -0.08 -8.70
CA ARG A 111 6.84 -0.95 -9.44
C ARG A 111 7.14 -2.21 -8.65
N CYS A 112 7.49 -2.09 -7.36
CA CYS A 112 7.73 -3.22 -6.48
C CYS A 112 6.56 -4.21 -6.52
N LEU A 113 5.32 -3.74 -6.32
CA LEU A 113 4.15 -4.61 -6.35
C LEU A 113 3.86 -5.22 -7.73
N LYS A 114 4.27 -4.57 -8.81
CA LYS A 114 4.12 -5.12 -10.17
C LYS A 114 5.18 -6.20 -10.49
N THR A 115 6.41 -6.08 -9.97
CA THR A 115 7.55 -6.92 -10.38
C THR A 115 8.01 -7.96 -9.38
N GLU A 116 7.75 -7.77 -8.09
CA GLU A 116 8.28 -8.62 -7.03
C GLU A 116 7.68 -10.04 -7.02
N THR A 117 8.47 -11.00 -6.55
CA THR A 117 8.09 -12.42 -6.44
C THR A 117 8.06 -12.90 -4.99
N ASP A 118 8.79 -12.26 -4.08
CA ASP A 118 8.74 -12.55 -2.65
C ASP A 118 7.36 -12.20 -2.07
N VAL A 119 6.65 -13.21 -1.57
CA VAL A 119 5.30 -13.07 -1.03
C VAL A 119 5.24 -12.11 0.17
N VAL A 120 6.26 -12.09 1.02
CA VAL A 120 6.29 -11.26 2.23
C VAL A 120 6.43 -9.79 1.81
N VAL A 121 7.21 -9.52 0.77
CA VAL A 121 7.32 -8.18 0.18
C VAL A 121 6.00 -7.77 -0.47
N LEU A 122 5.31 -8.66 -1.18
CA LEU A 122 3.99 -8.37 -1.77
C LEU A 122 2.92 -8.08 -0.69
N ILE A 123 2.86 -8.88 0.38
CA ILE A 123 1.95 -8.67 1.52
C ILE A 123 2.26 -7.32 2.17
N THR A 124 3.53 -7.04 2.48
CA THR A 124 3.91 -5.79 3.16
C THR A 124 3.62 -4.58 2.27
N GLY A 125 3.96 -4.66 0.99
CA GLY A 125 3.73 -3.58 0.03
C GLY A 125 2.25 -3.31 -0.21
N VAL A 126 1.39 -4.35 -0.30
CA VAL A 126 -0.05 -4.14 -0.52
C VAL A 126 -0.69 -3.49 0.70
N LEU A 127 -0.28 -3.86 1.92
CA LEU A 127 -0.74 -3.22 3.16
C LEU A 127 -0.34 -1.73 3.22
N VAL A 128 0.90 -1.41 2.82
CA VAL A 128 1.36 -0.02 2.68
C VAL A 128 0.49 0.74 1.68
N LEU A 129 0.23 0.16 0.51
CA LEU A 129 -0.60 0.80 -0.53
C LEU A 129 -2.03 1.05 -0.04
N ILE A 130 -2.67 0.06 0.58
CA ILE A 130 -4.04 0.18 1.14
C ILE A 130 -4.11 1.28 2.19
N THR A 131 -3.05 1.46 2.97
CA THR A 131 -2.94 2.49 4.01
C THR A 131 -2.71 3.88 3.41
N LEU A 132 -1.88 3.99 2.36
CA LEU A 132 -1.60 5.26 1.67
C LEU A 132 -2.78 5.79 0.87
N LEU A 133 -3.52 4.92 0.18
CA LEU A 133 -4.63 5.31 -0.71
C LEU A 133 -5.60 6.34 -0.09
N PRO A 134 -6.21 6.11 1.09
CA PRO A 134 -7.13 7.08 1.69
C PRO A 134 -6.45 8.38 2.14
N MET A 135 -5.14 8.37 2.37
CA MET A 135 -4.36 9.55 2.77
C MET A 135 -3.96 10.43 1.57
N MET A 136 -4.16 9.93 0.35
CA MET A 136 -3.76 10.58 -0.90
C MET A 136 -4.93 10.65 -1.91
N PRO A 137 -6.09 11.23 -1.54
CA PRO A 137 -7.28 11.22 -2.40
C PRO A 137 -7.03 11.85 -3.77
N GLN A 138 -6.17 12.88 -3.83
CA GLN A 138 -5.84 13.61 -5.05
C GLN A 138 -4.84 12.89 -5.98
N ALA A 139 -4.18 11.81 -5.51
CA ALA A 139 -3.25 11.04 -6.33
C ALA A 139 -3.95 10.17 -7.40
N GLY A 140 -5.26 9.96 -7.25
CA GLY A 140 -6.07 9.13 -8.14
C GLY A 140 -5.87 9.50 -9.61
N LYS A 141 -5.98 10.77 -9.97
CA LYS A 141 -5.91 11.17 -11.39
C LYS A 141 -4.61 10.77 -12.10
N GLN A 142 -3.48 10.80 -11.39
CA GLN A 142 -2.17 10.52 -11.99
C GLN A 142 -1.82 9.02 -11.99
N HIS A 143 -2.28 8.27 -10.98
CA HIS A 143 -1.82 6.91 -10.72
C HIS A 143 -2.93 5.85 -10.69
N ILE A 144 -4.18 6.22 -10.99
CA ILE A 144 -5.33 5.30 -10.90
C ILE A 144 -5.11 3.99 -11.65
N TYR A 145 -4.66 4.07 -12.91
CA TYR A 145 -4.40 2.88 -13.71
C TYR A 145 -3.24 2.05 -13.15
N ASP A 146 -2.22 2.68 -12.54
CA ASP A 146 -1.16 1.94 -11.87
C ASP A 146 -1.67 1.17 -10.64
N PHE A 147 -2.61 1.73 -9.88
CA PHE A 147 -3.24 1.03 -8.78
C PHE A 147 -4.05 -0.17 -9.26
N PHE A 148 -4.76 -0.01 -10.37
CA PHE A 148 -5.54 -1.09 -10.98
C PHE A 148 -4.65 -2.20 -11.54
N ASP A 149 -3.56 -1.86 -12.21
CA ASP A 149 -2.55 -2.82 -12.67
C ASP A 149 -1.95 -3.62 -11.52
N VAL A 150 -1.64 -2.94 -10.40
CA VAL A 150 -1.19 -3.62 -9.18
C VAL A 150 -2.24 -4.62 -8.70
N PHE A 151 -3.52 -4.22 -8.66
CA PHE A 151 -4.61 -5.12 -8.29
C PHE A 151 -4.67 -6.35 -9.22
N GLY A 152 -4.74 -6.16 -10.54
CA GLY A 152 -4.80 -7.26 -11.50
C GLY A 152 -3.59 -8.20 -11.40
N ARG A 153 -2.39 -7.62 -11.22
CA ARG A 153 -1.15 -8.39 -11.03
C ARG A 153 -1.15 -9.22 -9.75
N LEU A 154 -1.65 -8.68 -8.64
CA LEU A 154 -1.73 -9.41 -7.37
C LEU A 154 -2.81 -10.49 -7.42
N VAL A 155 -3.95 -10.22 -8.06
CA VAL A 155 -4.99 -11.24 -8.34
C VAL A 155 -4.40 -12.40 -9.14
N SER A 156 -3.76 -12.10 -10.27
CA SER A 156 -3.15 -13.13 -11.14
C SER A 156 -2.11 -13.97 -10.39
N TRP A 157 -1.28 -13.35 -9.56
CA TRP A 157 -0.26 -14.04 -8.78
C TRP A 157 -0.85 -14.90 -7.66
N SER A 158 -1.85 -14.37 -6.95
CA SER A 158 -2.56 -15.09 -5.89
C SER A 158 -3.27 -16.33 -6.43
N HIS A 159 -3.80 -16.26 -7.66
CA HIS A 159 -4.43 -17.37 -8.34
C HIS A 159 -3.42 -18.42 -8.83
N LYS A 160 -2.31 -17.99 -9.45
CA LYS A 160 -1.30 -18.91 -10.02
C LYS A 160 -0.54 -19.72 -8.96
N ASN A 161 -0.53 -19.25 -7.70
CA ASN A 161 0.11 -19.86 -6.53
C ASN A 161 1.37 -20.69 -6.87
N PRO A 162 2.59 -20.13 -6.75
CA PRO A 162 3.81 -20.78 -7.23
C PRO A 162 4.25 -22.08 -6.49
N GLY A 163 3.36 -22.78 -5.78
CA GLY A 163 3.53 -24.14 -5.27
C GLY A 163 4.46 -24.29 -4.07
N HIS A 164 5.28 -23.28 -3.78
CA HIS A 164 6.32 -23.30 -2.75
C HIS A 164 6.10 -22.25 -1.65
N VAL A 165 4.94 -21.59 -1.64
CA VAL A 165 4.64 -20.52 -0.69
C VAL A 165 3.87 -21.09 0.50
N PRO A 166 4.28 -20.78 1.75
CA PRO A 166 3.54 -21.18 2.95
C PRO A 166 2.08 -20.73 2.89
N VAL A 167 1.16 -21.58 3.36
CA VAL A 167 -0.28 -21.34 3.27
C VAL A 167 -0.68 -20.07 4.04
N GLU A 168 -0.06 -19.81 5.19
CA GLU A 168 -0.31 -18.58 5.95
C GLU A 168 -0.06 -17.31 5.12
N HIS A 169 1.03 -17.27 4.35
CA HIS A 169 1.35 -16.12 3.51
C HIS A 169 0.34 -15.96 2.36
N LEU A 170 -0.15 -17.06 1.79
CA LEU A 170 -1.19 -17.00 0.75
C LEU A 170 -2.50 -16.44 1.30
N VAL A 171 -2.90 -16.86 2.51
CA VAL A 171 -4.09 -16.34 3.20
C VAL A 171 -3.92 -14.84 3.45
N HIS A 172 -2.76 -14.42 3.94
CA HIS A 172 -2.47 -13.00 4.18
C HIS A 172 -2.47 -12.17 2.91
N LEU A 173 -1.89 -12.67 1.83
CA LEU A 173 -1.92 -11.99 0.54
C LEU A 173 -3.34 -11.89 0.01
N HIS A 174 -4.13 -12.97 0.06
CA HIS A 174 -5.52 -12.96 -0.41
C HIS A 174 -6.36 -11.93 0.35
N ALA A 175 -6.21 -11.86 1.68
CA ALA A 175 -6.85 -10.83 2.49
C ALA A 175 -6.37 -9.41 2.14
N GLY A 176 -5.08 -9.24 1.81
CA GLY A 176 -4.54 -7.99 1.26
C GLY A 176 -5.19 -7.59 -0.07
N VAL A 177 -5.27 -8.52 -1.03
CA VAL A 177 -5.92 -8.29 -2.35
C VAL A 177 -7.40 -7.95 -2.17
N TYR A 178 -8.11 -8.67 -1.30
CA TYR A 178 -9.50 -8.38 -0.94
C TYR A 178 -9.66 -6.97 -0.37
N SER A 179 -8.75 -6.56 0.52
CA SER A 179 -8.76 -5.20 1.09
C SER A 179 -8.47 -4.13 0.05
N LEU A 180 -7.54 -4.39 -0.87
CA LEU A 180 -7.25 -3.49 -1.99
C LEU A 180 -8.46 -3.35 -2.91
N PHE A 181 -9.16 -4.46 -3.22
CA PHE A 181 -10.43 -4.42 -3.97
C PHE A 181 -11.44 -3.48 -3.34
N HIS A 182 -11.72 -3.63 -2.03
CA HIS A 182 -12.67 -2.77 -1.32
C HIS A 182 -12.22 -1.31 -1.29
N ARG A 183 -10.92 -1.05 -1.16
CA ARG A 183 -10.38 0.31 -1.17
C ARG A 183 -10.56 0.97 -2.55
N LEU A 184 -10.21 0.27 -3.62
CA LEU A 184 -10.35 0.76 -4.99
C LEU A 184 -11.82 0.92 -5.39
N TYR A 185 -12.67 -0.05 -5.05
CA TYR A 185 -14.10 0.02 -5.30
C TYR A 185 -14.81 1.14 -4.52
N GLY A 186 -14.39 1.39 -3.28
CA GLY A 186 -14.96 2.47 -2.48
C GLY A 186 -14.50 3.87 -2.90
N MET A 187 -13.25 4.01 -3.36
CA MET A 187 -12.71 5.31 -3.78
C MET A 187 -13.02 5.65 -5.23
N PHE A 188 -12.93 4.65 -6.12
CA PHE A 188 -13.01 4.78 -7.57
C PHE A 188 -13.97 3.76 -8.20
N PRO A 189 -15.23 3.64 -7.74
CA PRO A 189 -16.18 2.64 -8.25
C PRO A 189 -16.33 2.63 -9.78
N CYS A 190 -16.48 3.79 -10.41
CA CYS A 190 -16.75 3.91 -11.85
C CYS A 190 -15.54 3.49 -12.69
N ASN A 191 -14.36 4.06 -12.42
CA ASN A 191 -13.14 3.71 -13.14
C ASN A 191 -12.72 2.28 -12.85
N PHE A 192 -12.89 1.79 -11.62
CA PHE A 192 -12.48 0.44 -11.27
C PHE A 192 -13.38 -0.62 -11.93
N ILE A 193 -14.71 -0.44 -11.94
CA ILE A 193 -15.60 -1.34 -12.69
C ILE A 193 -15.28 -1.34 -14.19
N SER A 194 -14.99 -0.16 -14.76
CA SER A 194 -14.55 -0.04 -16.16
C SER A 194 -13.28 -0.85 -16.43
N TYR A 195 -12.28 -0.72 -15.56
CA TYR A 195 -11.05 -1.52 -15.59
C TYR A 195 -11.34 -3.02 -15.48
N LEU A 196 -12.14 -3.46 -14.50
CA LEU A 196 -12.45 -4.88 -14.31
C LEU A 196 -13.09 -5.47 -15.56
N ARG A 197 -14.06 -4.75 -16.15
CA ARG A 197 -14.73 -5.18 -17.39
C ARG A 197 -13.73 -5.33 -18.54
N LEU A 198 -12.85 -4.34 -18.74
CA LEU A 198 -11.86 -4.38 -19.81
C LEU A 198 -10.86 -5.52 -19.59
N HIS A 199 -10.26 -5.59 -18.41
CA HIS A 199 -9.18 -6.51 -18.09
C HIS A 199 -9.63 -7.98 -18.06
N TYR A 200 -10.78 -8.27 -17.44
CA TYR A 200 -11.27 -9.65 -17.27
C TYR A 200 -12.18 -10.13 -18.40
N SER A 201 -12.47 -9.30 -19.40
CA SER A 201 -13.04 -9.76 -20.68
C SER A 201 -12.04 -10.56 -21.52
N MET A 202 -10.74 -10.39 -21.26
CA MET A 202 -9.67 -11.11 -21.94
C MET A 202 -9.59 -12.56 -21.45
N LYS A 203 -9.54 -13.52 -22.38
CA LYS A 203 -9.58 -14.97 -22.08
C LYS A 203 -8.51 -15.40 -21.07
N GLU A 204 -7.31 -14.83 -21.17
CA GLU A 204 -6.17 -15.12 -20.30
C GLU A 204 -6.39 -14.74 -18.83
N ASN A 205 -7.32 -13.82 -18.54
CA ASN A 205 -7.62 -13.38 -17.19
C ASN A 205 -8.89 -14.02 -16.61
N LEU A 206 -9.65 -14.76 -17.42
CA LEU A 206 -10.98 -15.26 -17.06
C LEU A 206 -10.96 -16.22 -15.86
N GLU A 207 -9.95 -17.08 -15.75
CA GLU A 207 -9.82 -17.99 -14.59
C GLU A 207 -9.61 -17.21 -13.29
N SER A 208 -8.69 -16.24 -13.29
CA SER A 208 -8.45 -15.39 -12.13
C SER A 208 -9.67 -14.52 -11.78
N PHE A 209 -10.50 -14.15 -12.76
CA PHE A 209 -11.79 -13.53 -12.49
C PHE A 209 -12.74 -14.48 -11.75
N GLN A 210 -12.95 -15.70 -12.26
CA GLN A 210 -13.91 -16.64 -11.65
C GLN A 210 -13.51 -17.02 -10.22
N GLU A 211 -12.22 -17.25 -9.99
CA GLU A 211 -11.74 -17.78 -8.70
C GLU A 211 -11.50 -16.70 -7.65
N VAL A 212 -11.17 -15.46 -8.06
CA VAL A 212 -10.75 -14.41 -7.12
C VAL A 212 -11.69 -13.20 -7.14
N VAL A 213 -11.93 -12.61 -8.31
CA VAL A 213 -12.64 -11.32 -8.40
C VAL A 213 -14.16 -11.47 -8.31
N LYS A 214 -14.73 -12.48 -8.97
CA LYS A 214 -16.17 -12.74 -8.95
C LYS A 214 -16.70 -12.96 -7.53
N PRO A 215 -16.06 -13.78 -6.67
CA PRO A 215 -16.45 -13.89 -5.27
C PRO A 215 -16.43 -12.53 -4.53
N MET A 216 -15.48 -11.64 -4.85
CA MET A 216 -15.46 -10.30 -4.23
C MET A 216 -16.65 -9.44 -4.67
N LEU A 217 -17.01 -9.47 -5.96
CA LEU A 217 -18.14 -8.74 -6.52
C LEU A 217 -19.49 -9.24 -5.98
N GLU A 218 -19.63 -10.55 -5.78
CA GLU A 218 -20.84 -11.16 -5.21
C GLU A 218 -21.13 -10.71 -3.77
N HIS A 219 -20.10 -10.25 -3.05
CA HIS A 219 -20.20 -9.81 -1.65
C HIS A 219 -20.18 -8.29 -1.47
N VAL A 220 -20.02 -7.53 -2.54
CA VAL A 220 -20.02 -6.07 -2.51
C VAL A 220 -21.41 -5.52 -2.83
N ARG A 221 -21.80 -4.46 -2.11
CA ARG A 221 -23.03 -3.71 -2.44
C ARG A 221 -22.78 -2.83 -3.66
N VAL A 222 -23.79 -2.67 -4.51
CA VAL A 222 -23.74 -1.72 -5.62
C VAL A 222 -23.45 -0.32 -5.08
N HIS A 223 -22.33 0.26 -5.52
CA HIS A 223 -21.95 1.62 -5.15
C HIS A 223 -22.92 2.63 -5.79
N PRO A 224 -23.49 3.58 -5.03
CA PRO A 224 -24.48 4.55 -5.55
C PRO A 224 -23.99 5.34 -6.78
N GLU A 225 -22.72 5.78 -6.76
CA GLU A 225 -22.10 6.49 -7.89
C GLU A 225 -22.06 5.70 -9.21
N LEU A 226 -22.26 4.38 -9.21
CA LEU A 226 -22.41 3.64 -10.47
C LEU A 226 -23.71 3.98 -11.21
N ILE A 227 -24.68 4.59 -10.52
CA ILE A 227 -25.97 4.99 -11.11
C ILE A 227 -25.90 6.42 -11.65
N THR A 228 -25.29 7.33 -10.90
CA THR A 228 -25.34 8.79 -11.16
C THR A 228 -24.00 9.40 -11.54
N GLY A 229 -22.90 8.73 -11.21
CA GLY A 229 -21.54 9.21 -11.43
C GLY A 229 -20.98 8.82 -12.80
N THR A 230 -19.86 9.45 -13.15
CA THR A 230 -19.08 9.15 -14.36
C THR A 230 -17.62 8.95 -14.02
N GLN A 231 -16.86 8.32 -14.92
CA GLN A 231 -15.42 8.15 -14.76
C GLN A 231 -14.67 9.48 -14.63
N ASP A 232 -15.12 10.51 -15.36
CA ASP A 232 -14.50 11.84 -15.33
C ASP A 232 -14.81 12.59 -14.03
N TYR A 233 -16.07 12.56 -13.58
CA TYR A 233 -16.48 13.19 -12.33
C TYR A 233 -15.82 12.56 -11.10
N GLU A 234 -15.60 11.24 -11.12
CA GLU A 234 -14.92 10.53 -10.06
C GLU A 234 -13.48 11.02 -9.80
N LEU A 235 -12.82 11.56 -10.82
CA LEU A 235 -11.47 12.10 -10.77
C LEU A 235 -11.42 13.63 -10.65
N ASP A 236 -12.59 14.27 -10.51
CA ASP A 236 -12.68 15.70 -10.33
C ASP A 236 -12.19 16.08 -8.91
N PRO A 237 -11.26 17.04 -8.78
CA PRO A 237 -10.77 17.48 -7.46
C PRO A 237 -11.85 18.07 -6.54
N SER A 238 -13.03 18.42 -7.07
CA SER A 238 -14.16 18.97 -6.32
C SER A 238 -15.08 17.91 -5.70
N ARG A 239 -14.82 16.62 -5.94
CA ARG A 239 -15.57 15.48 -5.39
C ARG A 239 -15.18 15.16 -3.94
#